data_AF-A0A4Q5Z943-F1
#
_entry.id   AF-A0A4Q5Z943-F1
#
_cell.length_a   1.000
_cell.length_b   1.000
_cell.length_c   1.000
_cell.angle_alpha   90.00
_cell.angle_beta   90.00
_cell.angle_gamma   90.00
#
_symmetry.space_group_name_H-M   'P 1'
#
loop_
_entity.id
_entity.type
_entity.pdbx_description
1 polymer ?
#
loop_
_entity_poly.entity_id
_entity_poly.type
_entity_poly.pdbx_seq_one_letter_code
_entity_poly.pdbx_strand_id
1 'polypeptide(L)' 'MLRIEHIGIAVKNLASANDLFRKLLGEENYKVESVESEGVDTSFFRIGESKIELLQASNPD' A
#
# COMPACT_ATOMS: atom_id res chain seq x y z
N MET A 1 -16.76 11.67 14.48
CA MET A 1 -15.52 11.38 15.22
C MET A 1 -14.41 11.22 14.19
N LEU A 2 -13.29 11.94 14.32
CA LEU A 2 -12.16 11.82 13.38
C LEU A 2 -11.44 10.48 13.61
N ARG A 3 -11.19 9.75 12.52
CA ARG A 3 -10.45 8.46 12.53
C ARG A 3 -9.43 8.47 11.39
N ILE A 4 -8.35 7.72 11.56
CA ILE A 4 -7.36 7.51 10.50
C ILE A 4 -7.96 6.56 9.47
N GLU A 5 -8.02 6.99 8.21
CA GLU A 5 -8.53 6.16 7.11
C GLU A 5 -7.44 5.19 6.62
N HIS A 6 -6.25 5.72 6.32
CA HIS A 6 -5.09 4.91 5.93
C HIS A 6 -3.75 5.52 6.39
N ILE A 7 -2.71 4.70 6.34
CA ILE A 7 -1.30 5.12 6.44
C ILE A 7 -0.61 4.73 5.13
N GLY A 8 -0.10 5.73 4.40
CA GLY A 8 0.70 5.53 3.20
C GLY A 8 2.18 5.31 3.54
N ILE A 9 2.81 4.32 2.91
CA ILE A 9 4.22 3.99 3.07
C ILE A 9 4.85 3.90 1.68
N ALA A 10 5.77 4.82 1.38
CA ALA A 10 6.54 4.77 0.14
C ALA A 10 7.53 3.60 0.16
N VAL A 11 7.52 2.77 -0.87
CA VAL A 11 8.37 1.58 -1.01
C VAL A 11 9.07 1.57 -2.36
N LYS A 12 10.31 1.06 -2.38
CA LYS A 12 11.09 0.98 -3.63
C LYS A 12 10.57 -0.10 -4.58
N ASN A 13 10.04 -1.19 -4.03
CA ASN A 13 9.53 -2.31 -4.82
C ASN A 13 8.29 -2.89 -4.15
N LEU A 14 7.16 -2.84 -4.85
CA LEU A 14 5.86 -3.24 -4.35
C LEU A 14 5.78 -4.74 -4.11
N ALA A 15 6.40 -5.56 -4.97
CA ALA A 15 6.38 -7.02 -4.83
C ALA A 15 7.09 -7.49 -3.56
N SER A 16 8.33 -7.01 -3.33
CA SER A 16 9.09 -7.31 -2.11
C SER A 16 8.43 -6.75 -0.86
N ALA A 17 7.82 -5.57 -0.94
CA ALA A 17 7.11 -4.97 0.18
C ALA A 17 5.83 -5.75 0.51
N ASN A 18 5.05 -6.17 -0.50
CA ASN A 18 3.87 -6.99 -0.30
C ASN A 18 4.22 -8.32 0.39
N ASP A 19 5.29 -8.99 -0.03
CA ASP A 19 5.73 -10.23 0.62
C ASP A 19 6.12 -10.01 2.09
N LEU A 20 6.85 -8.94 2.37
CA LEU A 20 7.22 -8.58 3.74
C LEU A 20 5.99 -8.26 4.60
N PHE A 21 5.13 -7.37 4.14
CA PHE A 21 3.96 -6.93 4.90
C PHE A 21 2.95 -8.06 5.09
N ARG A 22 2.78 -8.95 4.10
CA ARG A 22 2.00 -10.18 4.28
C ARG A 22 2.52 -11.03 5.43
N LYS A 23 3.83 -11.23 5.54
CA LYS A 23 4.44 -12.01 6.62
C LYS A 23 4.30 -11.33 7.98
N LEU A 24 4.39 -10.00 8.03
CA LEU A 24 4.28 -9.22 9.26
C LEU A 24 2.85 -9.10 9.77
N LEU A 25 1.89 -8.94 8.86
CA LEU A 25 0.49 -8.67 9.18
C LEU A 25 -0.36 -9.95 9.23
N GLY A 26 0.12 -11.04 8.63
CA GLY A 26 -0.60 -12.32 8.55
C GLY A 26 -1.74 -12.32 7.53
N GLU A 27 -1.90 -11.27 6.74
CA GLU A 27 -2.93 -11.12 5.70
C GLU A 27 -2.29 -10.66 4.39
N GLU A 28 -2.85 -11.10 3.25
CA GLU A 28 -2.42 -10.63 1.93
C GLU A 28 -3.01 -9.26 1.59
N ASN A 29 -2.37 -8.52 0.69
CA ASN A 29 -2.98 -7.32 0.13
C ASN A 29 -4.20 -7.70 -0.71
N TYR A 30 -5.27 -6.91 -0.62
CA TYR A 30 -6.55 -7.22 -1.27
C TYR A 30 -6.76 -6.50 -2.60
N LYS A 31 -5.96 -5.48 -2.88
CA LYS A 31 -6.02 -4.68 -4.11
C LYS A 31 -4.62 -4.17 -4.46
N VAL A 32 -4.35 -4.06 -5.76
CA VAL A 32 -3.29 -3.22 -6.31
C VAL A 32 -3.93 -2.34 -7.38
N GLU A 33 -3.58 -1.06 -7.40
CA GLU A 33 -4.12 -0.08 -8.35
C GLU A 33 -3.03 0.90 -8.76
N SER A 34 -2.94 1.17 -10.06
CA SER A 34 -2.13 2.27 -10.59
C SER A 34 -2.95 3.55 -10.53
N VAL A 35 -2.42 4.56 -9.86
CA VAL A 35 -3.00 5.90 -9.72
C VAL A 35 -2.17 6.85 -10.58
N GLU A 36 -2.48 6.89 -11.88
CA GLU A 36 -1.69 7.63 -12.89
C GLU A 36 -1.57 9.12 -12.56
N SER A 37 -2.61 9.75 -12.01
CA SER A 37 -2.60 11.16 -11.62
C SER A 37 -1.57 11.49 -10.53
N GLU A 38 -1.24 10.50 -9.71
CA GLU A 38 -0.28 10.60 -8.61
C GLU A 38 1.06 9.93 -8.94
N GLY A 39 1.19 9.28 -10.11
CA GLY A 39 2.42 8.61 -10.54
C GLY A 39 2.85 7.44 -9.65
N VAL A 40 1.89 6.69 -9.08
CA VAL A 40 2.16 5.57 -8.16
C VAL A 40 1.35 4.32 -8.46
N ASP A 41 1.95 3.16 -8.20
CA ASP A 41 1.26 1.89 -7.98
C ASP A 41 1.06 1.69 -6.48
N THR A 42 -0.19 1.47 -6.06
CA THR A 42 -0.57 1.35 -4.66
C THR A 42 -1.11 -0.04 -4.34
N SER A 43 -0.59 -0.67 -3.29
CA SER A 43 -1.06 -1.94 -2.74
C SER A 43 -1.74 -1.74 -1.40
N PHE A 44 -2.89 -2.37 -1.18
CA PHE A 44 -3.76 -2.12 -0.03
C PHE A 44 -3.85 -3.32 0.90
N PHE A 45 -3.57 -3.10 2.18
CA PHE A 45 -3.77 -4.05 3.28
C PHE A 45 -4.87 -3.53 4.21
N ARG A 46 -5.75 -4.43 4.67
CA ARG A 46 -6.79 -4.10 5.66
C ARG A 46 -6.20 -4.28 7.06
N ILE A 47 -6.39 -3.31 7.95
CA ILE A 47 -6.02 -3.40 9.37
C ILE A 47 -7.17 -2.88 10.22
N GLY A 48 -8.05 -3.80 10.63
CA GLY A 48 -9.29 -3.45 11.33
C GLY A 48 -10.15 -2.51 10.47
N GLU A 49 -10.40 -1.30 10.98
CA GLU A 49 -11.18 -0.26 10.27
C GLU A 49 -10.31 0.65 9.38
N SER A 50 -8.98 0.58 9.48
CA SER A 50 -8.03 1.39 8.71
C SER A 50 -7.30 0.55 7.67
N LYS A 51 -6.44 1.20 6.87
CA LYS A 51 -5.63 0.55 5.83
C LYS A 51 -4.16 0.90 5.94
N ILE A 52 -3.32 0.01 5.42
CA ILE A 52 -1.94 0.34 5.03
C ILE A 52 -1.90 0.36 3.51
N GLU A 53 -1.35 1.44 2.95
CA GLU A 53 -1.17 1.62 1.52
C GLU A 53 0.33 1.65 1.23
N LEU A 54 0.83 0.68 0.48
CA LEU A 54 2.21 0.66 0.03
C LEU A 54 2.26 1.32 -1.34
N LEU A 55 3.05 2.39 -1.49
CA LEU A 55 3.12 3.19 -2.71
C LEU A 55 4.49 3.02 -3.36
N GLN A 56 4.52 2.54 -4.59
CA GLN A 56 5.72 2.51 -5.42
C GLN A 56 5.56 3.56 -6.52
N ALA A 57 6.57 4.39 -6.76
CA ALA A 57 6.57 5.28 -7.91
C ALA A 57 6.45 4.45 -9.20
N SER A 58 5.45 4.76 -10.03
CA SER A 58 5.28 4.16 -11.36
C SER A 58 6.10 4.90 -12.43
N ASN A 59 6.61 6.08 -12.07
CA ASN A 59 7.32 7.00 -12.95
C ASN A 59 8.70 7.32 -12.34
N PRO A 60 9.71 7.64 -13.16
CA PRO A 60 11.05 7.97 -12.68
C PRO A 60 11.22 9.40 -12.14
N ASP A 61 10.26 10.28 -12.41
CA ASP A 61 10.23 11.70 -11.99
C ASP A 61 9.41 11.88 -10.69
#